data_AF-A0A7C1KXX9-F1
#
_entry.id   AF-A0A7C1KXX9-F1
#
_cell.length_a   1.000
_cell.length_b   1.000
_cell.length_c   1.000
_cell.angle_alpha   90.00
_cell.angle_beta   90.00
_cell.angle_gamma   90.00
#
_symmetry.space_group_name_H-M   'P 1'
#
loop_
_entity.id
_entity.type
_entity.pdbx_description
1 polymer ?
#
loop_
_entity_poly.entity_id
_entity_poly.type
_entity_poly.pdbx_seq_one_letter_code
_entity_poly.pdbx_strand_id
1 'polypeptide(L)'
;MIDLTKPFIIAEAGTNHADANSSNRLKKALHYVEVAVEAGADAVKFQMFAEPLTDMFCWIDGDEDRAARWLNSVLTFDQWWEVKKKADFLGIVLLASVFQDKTITWIEELGLEATKVASRAANTFPYGRGPKPYFVSNGMSSVPDDVIEFQCEANYPSTQWWGKITPGFSDHSGSPARAVHALENGCKLIEVHFYDDPDDAGPDLLACLTIDQLSFVCRSKNV
;
A
#
# COMPACT_ATOMS: atom_id res chain seq x y z
N MET A 1 5.83 3.05 14.87
CA MET A 1 4.59 3.35 15.61
C MET A 1 3.77 4.33 14.80
N ILE A 2 2.58 3.91 14.38
CA ILE A 2 1.61 4.75 13.68
C ILE A 2 1.08 5.81 14.66
N ASP A 3 1.29 7.08 14.33
CA ASP A 3 0.80 8.24 15.07
C ASP A 3 -0.15 9.06 14.18
N LEU A 4 -1.43 9.05 14.52
CA LEU A 4 -2.48 9.73 13.76
C LEU A 4 -2.80 11.14 14.30
N THR A 5 -2.02 11.65 15.26
CA THR A 5 -2.17 13.04 15.73
C THR A 5 -1.71 14.06 14.68
N LYS A 6 -0.92 13.61 13.70
CA LYS A 6 -0.43 14.37 12.55
C LYS A 6 -0.78 13.64 11.26
N PRO A 7 -0.74 14.31 10.09
CA PRO A 7 -0.92 13.60 8.84
C PRO A 7 0.18 12.56 8.64
N PHE A 8 -0.24 11.36 8.22
CA PHE A 8 0.58 10.16 8.07
C PHE A 8 0.55 9.73 6.61
N ILE A 9 1.72 9.70 5.96
CA ILE A 9 1.86 9.46 4.54
C ILE A 9 2.38 8.04 4.28
N ILE A 10 1.61 7.26 3.53
CA ILE A 10 1.90 5.89 3.10
C ILE A 10 2.36 5.94 1.64
N ALA A 11 3.62 5.59 1.40
CA ALA A 11 4.18 5.38 0.08
C ALA A 11 3.85 3.94 -0.38
N GLU A 12 2.89 3.80 -1.29
CA GLU A 12 2.48 2.50 -1.85
C GLU A 12 3.44 2.09 -2.97
N ALA A 13 4.36 1.18 -2.65
CA ALA A 13 5.22 0.52 -3.62
C ALA A 13 4.48 -0.62 -4.35
N GLY A 14 3.35 -1.10 -3.80
CA GLY A 14 2.50 -2.11 -4.43
C GLY A 14 3.30 -3.36 -4.82
N THR A 15 3.34 -3.64 -6.13
CA THR A 15 4.12 -4.73 -6.72
C THR A 15 5.31 -4.23 -7.55
N ASN A 16 5.82 -3.01 -7.32
CA ASN A 16 6.90 -2.44 -8.13
C ASN A 16 8.22 -3.22 -8.00
N HIS A 17 8.36 -3.99 -6.93
CA HIS A 17 9.44 -4.95 -6.77
C HIS A 17 9.29 -6.21 -7.64
N ALA A 18 8.37 -6.24 -8.61
CA ALA A 18 8.16 -7.41 -9.43
C ALA A 18 9.37 -7.70 -10.34
N ASP A 19 9.78 -8.98 -10.36
CA ASP A 19 10.88 -9.49 -11.17
C ASP A 19 10.76 -11.01 -11.30
N ALA A 20 11.15 -11.56 -12.45
CA ALA A 20 11.16 -13.01 -12.66
C ALA A 20 12.14 -13.74 -11.71
N ASN A 21 13.16 -13.05 -11.22
CA ASN A 21 14.15 -13.57 -10.29
C ASN A 21 13.83 -13.19 -8.83
N SER A 22 13.70 -14.19 -7.95
CA SER A 22 13.43 -13.99 -6.50
C SER A 22 14.44 -13.08 -5.79
N SER A 23 15.73 -13.22 -6.09
CA SER A 23 16.76 -12.37 -5.47
C SER A 23 16.65 -10.92 -5.93
N ASN A 24 16.22 -10.67 -7.17
CA ASN A 24 15.97 -9.30 -7.65
C ASN A 24 14.71 -8.71 -7.01
N ARG A 25 13.64 -9.51 -6.87
CA ARG A 25 12.43 -9.08 -6.15
C ARG A 25 12.76 -8.56 -4.75
N LEU A 26 13.55 -9.31 -3.99
CA LEU A 26 13.98 -8.89 -2.66
C LEU A 26 14.82 -7.59 -2.72
N LYS A 27 15.82 -7.52 -3.62
CA LYS A 27 16.66 -6.32 -3.77
C LYS A 27 15.83 -5.08 -4.07
N LYS A 28 14.87 -5.18 -5.00
CA LYS A 28 13.96 -4.09 -5.33
C LYS A 28 13.08 -3.73 -4.14
N ALA A 29 12.51 -4.70 -3.42
CA ALA A 29 11.71 -4.41 -2.22
C ALA A 29 12.52 -3.64 -1.17
N LEU A 30 13.76 -4.05 -0.90
CA LEU A 30 14.66 -3.34 0.02
C LEU A 30 15.00 -1.92 -0.48
N HIS A 31 15.22 -1.74 -1.79
CA HIS A 31 15.44 -0.44 -2.41
C HIS A 31 14.22 0.49 -2.26
N TYR A 32 13.01 -0.01 -2.51
CA TYR A 32 11.78 0.77 -2.33
C TYR A 32 11.54 1.20 -0.87
N VAL A 33 12.04 0.44 0.12
CA VAL A 33 12.06 0.89 1.52
C VAL A 33 13.00 2.10 1.69
N GLU A 34 14.20 2.06 1.11
CA GLU A 34 15.16 3.17 1.15
C GLU A 34 14.60 4.42 0.48
N VAL A 35 14.05 4.28 -0.72
CA VAL A 35 13.45 5.39 -1.48
C VAL A 35 12.29 6.04 -0.72
N ALA A 36 11.42 5.26 -0.08
CA ALA A 36 10.31 5.80 0.71
C ALA A 36 10.82 6.62 1.92
N VAL A 37 11.90 6.17 2.57
CA VAL A 37 12.56 6.90 3.67
C VAL A 37 13.16 8.20 3.17
N GLU A 38 13.89 8.17 2.05
CA GLU A 38 14.50 9.35 1.44
C GLU A 38 13.46 10.40 1.04
N ALA A 39 12.30 9.96 0.55
CA ALA A 39 11.18 10.85 0.25
C ALA A 39 10.50 11.46 1.49
N GLY A 40 10.74 10.90 2.69
CA GLY A 40 10.17 11.37 3.94
C GLY A 40 8.78 10.81 4.26
N ALA A 41 8.41 9.68 3.66
CA ALA A 41 7.17 8.97 3.97
C ALA A 41 7.19 8.39 5.40
N ASP A 42 6.02 8.27 6.02
CA ASP A 42 5.88 7.71 7.37
C ASP A 42 5.75 6.17 7.34
N ALA A 43 5.23 5.65 6.23
CA ALA A 43 5.18 4.22 5.95
C ALA A 43 5.52 3.91 4.49
N VAL A 44 6.07 2.72 4.27
CA VAL A 44 6.12 2.07 2.95
C VAL A 44 5.16 0.89 2.97
N LYS A 45 4.39 0.74 1.89
CA LYS A 45 3.42 -0.34 1.76
C LYS A 45 3.66 -1.18 0.50
N PHE A 46 3.47 -2.48 0.64
CA PHE A 46 3.53 -3.44 -0.44
C PHE A 46 2.21 -4.22 -0.58
N GLN A 47 1.99 -4.80 -1.74
CA GLN A 47 0.96 -5.83 -1.93
C GLN A 47 1.58 -7.20 -1.71
N MET A 48 1.15 -7.88 -0.65
CA MET A 48 1.71 -9.15 -0.21
C MET A 48 0.89 -10.31 -0.76
N PHE A 49 1.46 -11.02 -1.74
CA PHE A 49 0.92 -12.23 -2.31
C PHE A 49 1.75 -13.45 -1.88
N ALA A 50 1.10 -14.60 -1.81
CA ALA A 50 1.73 -15.90 -1.61
C ALA A 50 1.25 -16.89 -2.69
N GLU A 51 1.96 -18.00 -2.85
CA GLU A 51 1.53 -19.08 -3.71
C GLU A 51 0.71 -20.14 -2.94
N PRO A 52 -0.34 -20.72 -3.56
CA PRO A 52 -0.86 -20.38 -4.90
C PRO A 52 -1.75 -19.12 -4.89
N LEU A 53 -1.73 -18.35 -5.98
CA LEU A 53 -2.54 -17.10 -6.09
C LEU A 53 -4.05 -17.37 -6.09
N THR A 54 -4.48 -18.56 -6.48
CA THR A 54 -5.89 -18.99 -6.47
C THR A 54 -6.50 -19.01 -5.07
N ASP A 55 -5.69 -18.98 -4.02
CA ASP A 55 -6.16 -18.93 -2.63
C ASP A 55 -6.57 -17.51 -2.19
N MET A 56 -6.51 -16.52 -3.09
CA MET A 56 -6.96 -15.17 -2.78
C MET A 56 -8.46 -15.13 -2.48
N PHE A 57 -8.84 -14.56 -1.34
CA PHE A 57 -10.26 -14.41 -0.98
C PHE A 57 -11.01 -13.39 -1.86
N CYS A 58 -10.30 -12.67 -2.74
CA CYS A 58 -10.87 -11.69 -3.67
C CYS A 58 -10.43 -11.94 -5.12
N TRP A 59 -10.20 -13.20 -5.49
CA TRP A 59 -10.00 -13.60 -6.88
C TRP A 59 -11.25 -13.26 -7.71
N ILE A 60 -11.06 -12.72 -8.90
CA ILE A 60 -12.12 -12.34 -9.84
C ILE A 60 -11.77 -12.91 -11.22
N ASP A 61 -12.76 -13.42 -11.95
CA ASP A 61 -12.58 -13.85 -13.35
C ASP A 61 -11.97 -12.72 -14.19
N GLY A 62 -10.85 -12.98 -14.87
CA GLY A 62 -10.06 -11.98 -15.59
C GLY A 62 -8.78 -11.55 -14.86
N ASP A 63 -8.57 -11.98 -13.61
CA ASP A 63 -7.31 -11.76 -12.88
C ASP A 63 -6.12 -12.52 -13.48
N GLU A 64 -6.35 -13.49 -14.37
CA GLU A 64 -5.30 -14.23 -15.08
C GLU A 64 -4.32 -13.29 -15.80
N ASP A 65 -4.81 -12.18 -16.32
CA ASP A 65 -4.01 -11.15 -17.00
C ASP A 65 -3.03 -10.44 -16.04
N ARG A 66 -3.36 -10.39 -14.74
CA ARG A 66 -2.56 -9.74 -13.68
C ARG A 66 -1.72 -10.75 -12.90
N ALA A 67 -2.14 -12.00 -12.88
CA ALA A 67 -1.53 -13.08 -12.09
C ALA A 67 -0.02 -13.21 -12.33
N ALA A 68 0.43 -13.03 -13.58
CA ALA A 68 1.85 -13.07 -13.92
C ALA A 68 2.67 -12.03 -13.13
N ARG A 69 2.15 -10.80 -12.98
CA ARG A 69 2.82 -9.74 -12.21
C ARG A 69 2.80 -10.03 -10.71
N TRP A 70 1.68 -10.50 -10.17
CA TRP A 70 1.58 -10.87 -8.75
C TRP A 70 2.50 -12.03 -8.40
N LEU A 71 2.59 -13.04 -9.27
CA LEU A 71 3.52 -14.15 -9.10
C LEU A 71 4.97 -13.65 -9.10
N ASN A 72 5.28 -12.76 -10.05
CA ASN A 72 6.56 -12.06 -10.11
C ASN A 72 6.74 -11.02 -9.01
N SER A 73 5.83 -10.84 -8.05
CA SER A 73 6.05 -10.03 -6.84
C SER A 73 6.03 -10.87 -5.56
N VAL A 74 5.84 -12.19 -5.64
CA VAL A 74 5.86 -13.04 -4.44
C VAL A 74 7.24 -13.01 -3.79
N LEU A 75 7.28 -12.81 -2.47
CA LEU A 75 8.45 -13.05 -1.64
C LEU A 75 8.12 -14.12 -0.61
N THR A 76 9.12 -14.90 -0.21
CA THR A 76 8.96 -15.85 0.90
C THR A 76 8.83 -15.10 2.23
N PHE A 77 8.38 -15.79 3.27
CA PHE A 77 8.32 -15.20 4.62
C PHE A 77 9.68 -14.69 5.09
N ASP A 78 10.76 -15.46 4.90
CA ASP A 78 12.12 -15.04 5.26
C ASP A 78 12.56 -13.79 4.51
N GLN A 79 12.16 -13.64 3.25
CA GLN A 79 12.44 -12.43 2.47
C GLN A 79 11.66 -11.23 3.00
N TRP A 80 10.38 -11.39 3.37
CA TRP A 80 9.62 -10.34 4.04
C TRP A 80 10.19 -9.98 5.41
N TRP A 81 10.77 -10.95 6.13
CA TRP A 81 11.48 -10.70 7.38
C TRP A 81 12.71 -9.79 7.17
N GLU A 82 13.46 -9.99 6.08
CA GLU A 82 14.56 -9.09 5.70
C GLU A 82 14.05 -7.68 5.34
N VAL A 83 12.92 -7.57 4.63
CA VAL A 83 12.28 -6.27 4.35
C VAL A 83 11.84 -5.58 5.65
N LYS A 84 11.23 -6.31 6.59
CA LYS A 84 10.83 -5.79 7.90
C LYS A 84 12.02 -5.30 8.71
N LYS A 85 13.11 -6.08 8.79
CA LYS A 85 14.36 -5.65 9.45
C LYS A 85 14.88 -4.35 8.87
N LYS A 86 14.87 -4.20 7.54
CA LYS A 86 15.34 -2.99 6.87
C LYS A 86 14.46 -1.79 7.19
N ALA A 87 13.14 -1.96 7.16
CA ALA A 87 12.19 -0.92 7.54
C ALA A 87 12.37 -0.47 8.99
N ASP A 88 12.50 -1.42 9.92
CA ASP A 88 12.76 -1.14 11.34
C ASP A 88 14.08 -0.41 11.55
N PHE A 89 15.13 -0.85 10.87
CA PHE A 89 16.46 -0.24 10.96
C PHE A 89 16.45 1.21 10.48
N LEU A 90 15.68 1.52 9.43
CA LEU A 90 15.55 2.87 8.88
C LEU A 90 14.47 3.71 9.58
N GLY A 91 13.69 3.12 10.48
CA GLY A 91 12.66 3.81 11.24
C GLY A 91 11.39 4.16 10.45
N ILE A 92 11.09 3.43 9.37
CA ILE A 92 9.85 3.57 8.59
C ILE A 92 8.87 2.45 8.93
N VAL A 93 7.57 2.75 9.00
CA VAL A 93 6.55 1.72 9.24
C VAL A 93 6.39 0.87 7.98
N LEU A 94 6.52 -0.45 8.11
CA LEU A 94 6.15 -1.38 7.05
C LEU A 94 4.65 -1.73 7.15
N LEU A 95 3.93 -1.53 6.07
CA LEU A 95 2.55 -1.97 5.90
C LEU A 95 2.43 -2.95 4.73
N ALA A 96 1.36 -3.73 4.72
CA ALA A 96 1.02 -4.56 3.57
C ALA A 96 -0.48 -4.64 3.34
N SER A 97 -0.88 -4.58 2.07
CA SER A 97 -2.17 -5.11 1.63
C SER A 97 -2.06 -6.62 1.54
N VAL A 98 -2.95 -7.34 2.23
CA VAL A 98 -2.98 -8.81 2.26
C VAL A 98 -4.21 -9.33 1.53
N PHE A 99 -4.06 -10.49 0.88
CA PHE A 99 -5.07 -11.05 -0.03
C PHE A 99 -5.40 -12.52 0.24
N GLN A 100 -4.67 -13.16 1.17
CA GLN A 100 -4.76 -14.59 1.50
C GLN A 100 -4.60 -14.79 3.00
N ASP A 101 -5.15 -15.86 3.55
CA ASP A 101 -4.98 -16.24 4.96
C ASP A 101 -3.50 -16.38 5.37
N LYS A 102 -2.69 -16.87 4.44
CA LYS A 102 -1.24 -17.02 4.62
C LYS A 102 -0.55 -15.67 4.81
N THR A 103 -0.92 -14.65 4.02
CA THR A 103 -0.30 -13.33 4.12
C THR A 103 -0.82 -12.54 5.31
N ILE A 104 -2.06 -12.80 5.78
CA ILE A 104 -2.54 -12.31 7.08
C ILE A 104 -1.68 -12.87 8.23
N THR A 105 -1.42 -14.17 8.22
CA THR A 105 -0.58 -14.82 9.24
C THR A 105 0.84 -14.24 9.23
N TRP A 106 1.41 -14.00 8.05
CA TRP A 106 2.73 -13.40 7.92
C TRP A 106 2.82 -12.00 8.53
N ILE A 107 1.84 -11.12 8.31
CA ILE A 107 1.89 -9.76 8.88
C ILE A 107 1.74 -9.77 10.41
N GLU A 108 1.05 -10.76 10.99
CA GLU A 108 1.00 -10.99 12.44
C GLU A 108 2.36 -11.43 12.97
N GLU A 109 2.99 -12.43 12.34
CA GLU A 109 4.30 -12.95 12.74
C GLU A 109 5.45 -11.95 12.54
N LEU A 110 5.37 -11.11 11.49
CA LEU A 110 6.29 -10.00 11.25
C LEU A 110 6.11 -8.86 12.27
N GLY A 111 5.02 -8.85 13.04
CA GLY A 111 4.70 -7.79 13.99
C GLY A 111 4.39 -6.47 13.30
N LEU A 112 3.67 -6.49 12.17
CA LEU A 112 3.20 -5.25 11.54
C LEU A 112 2.14 -4.58 12.43
N GLU A 113 2.10 -3.25 12.41
CA GLU A 113 1.29 -2.48 13.35
C GLU A 113 -0.17 -2.29 12.91
N ALA A 114 -0.48 -2.56 11.65
CA ALA A 114 -1.81 -2.40 11.07
C ALA A 114 -1.98 -3.29 9.84
N THR A 115 -3.22 -3.57 9.50
CA THR A 115 -3.58 -4.31 8.29
C THR A 115 -4.18 -3.37 7.25
N LYS A 116 -3.58 -3.28 6.06
CA LYS A 116 -4.24 -2.62 4.92
C LYS A 116 -5.15 -3.63 4.22
N VAL A 117 -6.41 -3.24 4.02
CA VAL A 117 -7.38 -3.99 3.20
C VAL A 117 -7.62 -3.19 1.93
N ALA A 118 -7.32 -3.80 0.78
CA ALA A 118 -7.57 -3.20 -0.53
C ALA A 118 -9.08 -3.13 -0.82
N SER A 119 -9.51 -2.21 -1.70
CA SER A 119 -10.94 -2.05 -2.03
C SER A 119 -11.57 -3.33 -2.59
N ARG A 120 -10.84 -4.04 -3.46
CA ARG A 120 -11.27 -5.34 -4.00
C ARG A 120 -11.43 -6.43 -2.93
N ALA A 121 -10.71 -6.30 -1.82
CA ALA A 121 -10.69 -7.24 -0.71
C ALA A 121 -11.74 -6.90 0.37
N ALA A 122 -12.27 -5.67 0.37
CA ALA A 122 -13.02 -5.14 1.51
C ALA A 122 -14.28 -5.94 1.88
N ASN A 123 -14.94 -6.60 0.91
CA ASN A 123 -16.12 -7.43 1.18
C ASN A 123 -15.79 -8.85 1.66
N THR A 124 -14.64 -9.40 1.26
CA THR A 124 -14.29 -10.81 1.49
C THR A 124 -13.16 -11.01 2.49
N PHE A 125 -12.51 -9.93 2.91
CA PHE A 125 -11.49 -9.95 3.94
C PHE A 125 -12.06 -10.52 5.25
N PRO A 126 -11.38 -11.49 5.90
CA PRO A 126 -11.82 -12.08 7.15
C PRO A 126 -11.52 -11.14 8.33
N TYR A 127 -12.33 -10.09 8.49
CA TYR A 127 -12.21 -9.15 9.61
C TYR A 127 -12.19 -9.87 10.96
N GLY A 128 -11.33 -9.38 11.87
CA GLY A 128 -11.03 -10.04 13.15
C GLY A 128 -9.73 -10.84 13.13
N ARG A 129 -9.10 -11.00 11.96
CA ARG A 129 -7.73 -11.52 11.81
C ARG A 129 -6.76 -10.41 11.42
N GLY A 130 -5.48 -10.58 11.71
CA GLY A 130 -4.45 -9.58 11.42
C GLY A 130 -4.35 -8.49 12.50
N PRO A 131 -3.23 -7.74 12.51
CA PRO A 131 -3.03 -6.63 13.42
C PRO A 131 -4.03 -5.49 13.16
N LYS A 132 -4.57 -4.94 14.25
CA LYS A 132 -5.37 -3.71 14.24
C LYS A 132 -4.47 -2.48 14.40
N PRO A 133 -4.86 -1.31 13.84
CA PRO A 133 -6.13 -1.04 13.16
C PRO A 133 -6.23 -1.59 11.73
N TYR A 134 -7.45 -1.68 11.20
CA TYR A 134 -7.71 -1.99 9.80
C TYR A 134 -7.81 -0.71 8.97
N PHE A 135 -6.92 -0.53 8.00
CA PHE A 135 -6.97 0.56 7.01
C PHE A 135 -7.67 0.08 5.73
N VAL A 136 -8.93 0.46 5.55
CA VAL A 136 -9.79 -0.15 4.51
C VAL A 136 -10.12 0.87 3.43
N SER A 137 -9.78 0.57 2.17
CA SER A 137 -10.17 1.40 1.02
C SER A 137 -11.61 1.08 0.62
N ASN A 138 -12.53 2.03 0.70
CA ASN A 138 -13.98 1.77 0.65
C ASN A 138 -14.64 1.98 -0.73
N GLY A 139 -13.87 1.86 -1.83
CA GLY A 139 -14.36 2.21 -3.17
C GLY A 139 -15.61 1.45 -3.67
N MET A 140 -16.00 0.34 -3.05
CA MET A 140 -17.10 -0.53 -3.53
C MET A 140 -17.93 -1.25 -2.44
N SER A 141 -17.78 -0.95 -1.14
CA SER A 141 -18.18 -1.90 -0.07
C SER A 141 -18.72 -1.27 1.22
N SER A 142 -19.67 -1.97 1.87
CA SER A 142 -19.99 -1.76 3.28
C SER A 142 -18.93 -2.42 4.16
N VAL A 143 -18.26 -1.65 5.01
CA VAL A 143 -17.20 -2.13 5.90
C VAL A 143 -17.70 -2.16 7.35
N PRO A 144 -17.09 -2.97 8.25
CA PRO A 144 -17.44 -2.96 9.68
C PRO A 144 -17.18 -1.60 10.33
N ASP A 145 -17.87 -1.29 11.43
CA ASP A 145 -17.74 -0.01 12.15
C ASP A 145 -16.34 0.22 12.76
N ASP A 146 -15.61 -0.85 13.12
CA ASP A 146 -14.30 -0.80 13.78
C ASP A 146 -13.14 -0.83 12.76
N VAL A 147 -13.20 0.06 11.78
CA VAL A 147 -12.15 0.25 10.76
C VAL A 147 -11.84 1.73 10.54
N ILE A 148 -10.66 1.99 10.01
CA ILE A 148 -10.26 3.33 9.57
C ILE A 148 -10.40 3.38 8.04
N GLU A 149 -11.39 4.14 7.59
CA GLU A 149 -11.76 4.20 6.18
C GLU A 149 -10.86 5.13 5.37
N PHE A 150 -10.51 4.66 4.17
CA PHE A 150 -9.87 5.42 3.11
C PHE A 150 -10.89 5.64 2.00
N GLN A 151 -11.21 6.90 1.70
CA GLN A 151 -11.89 7.23 0.44
C GLN A 151 -10.99 6.78 -0.71
N CYS A 152 -11.56 6.05 -1.67
CA CYS A 152 -10.81 5.44 -2.77
C CYS A 152 -11.71 5.27 -4.00
N GLU A 153 -11.17 5.47 -5.19
CA GLU A 153 -11.78 5.06 -6.46
C GLU A 153 -10.84 4.08 -7.16
N ALA A 154 -11.32 2.90 -7.53
CA ALA A 154 -10.52 1.84 -8.15
C ALA A 154 -10.29 2.07 -9.66
N ASN A 155 -9.96 3.31 -10.05
CA ASN A 155 -9.59 3.72 -11.40
C ASN A 155 -8.14 4.19 -11.39
N TYR A 156 -7.36 3.78 -12.40
CA TYR A 156 -5.92 4.02 -12.50
C TYR A 156 -5.61 4.60 -13.89
N PRO A 157 -5.56 5.93 -14.08
CA PRO A 157 -5.67 6.97 -13.05
C PRO A 157 -7.12 7.32 -12.69
N SER A 158 -7.34 7.69 -11.43
CA SER A 158 -8.63 8.19 -10.93
C SER A 158 -8.83 9.66 -11.29
N THR A 159 -10.08 10.15 -11.28
CA THR A 159 -10.41 11.59 -11.33
C THR A 159 -10.93 12.15 -10.00
N GLN A 160 -11.02 11.31 -8.98
CA GLN A 160 -11.62 11.62 -7.69
C GLN A 160 -10.74 12.53 -6.84
N TRP A 161 -11.37 13.55 -6.23
CA TRP A 161 -10.80 14.37 -5.16
C TRP A 161 -11.30 13.88 -3.81
N TRP A 162 -10.50 14.04 -2.76
CA TRP A 162 -10.97 13.79 -1.40
C TRP A 162 -12.09 14.77 -1.04
N GLY A 163 -13.21 14.25 -0.55
CA GLY A 163 -14.39 15.06 -0.24
C GLY A 163 -15.37 14.39 0.71
N LYS A 164 -15.19 13.09 0.98
CA LYS A 164 -15.79 12.41 2.12
C LYS A 164 -14.91 12.70 3.32
N ILE A 165 -15.52 13.05 4.46
CA ILE A 165 -14.82 13.26 5.74
C ILE A 165 -14.41 11.90 6.33
N THR A 166 -13.70 11.06 5.56
CA THR A 166 -13.08 9.82 6.02
C THR A 166 -11.70 10.13 6.60
N PRO A 167 -11.21 9.39 7.59
CA PRO A 167 -9.88 9.64 8.15
C PRO A 167 -8.74 9.53 7.13
N GLY A 168 -8.91 8.71 6.08
CA GLY A 168 -7.91 8.51 5.04
C GLY A 168 -8.38 8.75 3.61
N PHE A 169 -7.40 8.87 2.71
CA PHE A 169 -7.54 9.00 1.28
C PHE A 169 -6.48 8.13 0.57
N SER A 170 -6.95 7.22 -0.29
CA SER A 170 -6.10 6.40 -1.17
C SER A 170 -6.19 6.96 -2.57
N ASP A 171 -5.17 7.70 -2.97
CA ASP A 171 -5.15 8.42 -4.24
C ASP A 171 -4.52 7.57 -5.35
N HIS A 172 -5.22 7.49 -6.48
CA HIS A 172 -4.77 6.84 -7.71
C HIS A 172 -4.69 7.83 -8.87
N SER A 173 -4.54 9.12 -8.58
CA SER A 173 -4.56 10.17 -9.61
C SER A 173 -3.29 10.29 -10.44
N GLY A 174 -2.15 9.80 -9.93
CA GLY A 174 -0.83 10.11 -10.48
C GLY A 174 -0.42 11.57 -10.32
N SER A 175 -1.10 12.34 -9.46
CA SER A 175 -0.83 13.76 -9.24
C SER A 175 -0.70 14.07 -7.75
N PRO A 176 0.36 14.79 -7.32
CA PRO A 176 0.50 15.18 -5.92
C PRO A 176 -0.60 16.15 -5.47
N ALA A 177 -1.28 16.82 -6.40
CA ALA A 177 -2.27 17.86 -6.10
C ALA A 177 -3.45 17.35 -5.27
N ARG A 178 -3.87 16.09 -5.46
CA ARG A 178 -5.05 15.56 -4.76
C ARG A 178 -4.72 15.10 -3.35
N ALA A 179 -3.56 14.49 -3.17
CA ALA A 179 -3.00 14.21 -1.85
C ALA A 179 -2.82 15.50 -1.03
N VAL A 180 -2.24 16.54 -1.63
CA VAL A 180 -2.05 17.85 -0.98
C VAL A 180 -3.39 18.50 -0.64
N HIS A 181 -4.36 18.50 -1.58
CA HIS A 181 -5.70 18.99 -1.30
C HIS A 181 -6.36 18.26 -0.12
N ALA A 182 -6.25 16.93 -0.05
CA ALA A 182 -6.78 16.17 1.07
C ALA A 182 -6.12 16.57 2.40
N LEU A 183 -4.80 16.75 2.43
CA LEU A 183 -4.06 17.23 3.60
C LEU A 183 -4.54 18.62 4.05
N GLU A 184 -4.63 19.57 3.14
CA GLU A 184 -5.08 20.95 3.41
C GLU A 184 -6.52 21.00 3.95
N ASN A 185 -7.35 20.02 3.56
CA ASN A 185 -8.74 19.91 4.02
C ASN A 185 -8.89 19.00 5.24
N GLY A 186 -7.78 18.59 5.88
CA GLY A 186 -7.77 17.94 7.19
C GLY A 186 -7.72 16.42 7.18
N CYS A 187 -7.56 15.77 6.02
CA CYS A 187 -7.32 14.34 5.94
C CYS A 187 -6.02 13.97 6.68
N LYS A 188 -6.05 12.88 7.47
CA LYS A 188 -4.93 12.48 8.33
C LYS A 188 -4.13 11.31 7.78
N LEU A 189 -4.69 10.55 6.85
CA LEU A 189 -4.03 9.40 6.27
C LEU A 189 -4.03 9.53 4.75
N ILE A 190 -2.85 9.60 4.15
CA ILE A 190 -2.71 9.68 2.70
C ILE A 190 -1.96 8.44 2.24
N GLU A 191 -2.52 7.75 1.25
CA GLU A 191 -1.84 6.70 0.50
C GLU A 191 -1.71 7.14 -0.95
N VAL A 192 -0.49 7.09 -1.48
CA VAL A 192 -0.16 7.41 -2.87
C VAL A 192 0.77 6.35 -3.42
N HIS A 193 0.53 5.91 -4.66
CA HIS A 193 1.47 5.08 -5.37
C HIS A 193 2.71 5.88 -5.77
N PHE A 194 3.88 5.25 -5.84
CA PHE A 194 5.10 5.89 -6.30
C PHE A 194 6.00 4.92 -7.08
N TYR A 195 6.92 5.44 -7.88
CA TYR A 195 7.95 4.65 -8.54
C TYR A 195 9.31 5.35 -8.50
N ASP A 196 10.38 4.55 -8.56
CA ASP A 196 11.73 5.03 -8.86
C ASP A 196 12.08 4.77 -10.33
N ASP A 197 11.93 3.51 -10.76
CA ASP A 197 12.02 3.11 -12.16
C ASP A 197 10.61 3.01 -12.78
N PRO A 198 10.30 3.73 -13.88
CA PRO A 198 8.99 3.61 -14.53
C PRO A 198 8.70 2.21 -15.06
N ASP A 199 9.72 1.41 -15.39
CA ASP A 199 9.53 0.02 -15.86
C ASP A 199 9.05 -0.89 -14.72
N ASP A 200 9.38 -0.57 -13.47
CA ASP A 200 8.91 -1.30 -12.29
C ASP A 200 7.42 -1.07 -12.05
N ALA A 201 6.89 0.12 -12.34
CA ALA A 201 5.52 0.51 -12.01
C ALA A 201 4.45 -0.31 -12.76
N GLY A 202 4.79 -0.85 -13.92
CA GLY A 202 3.92 -1.71 -14.72
C GLY A 202 2.54 -1.05 -15.01
N PRO A 203 1.42 -1.76 -14.80
CA PRO A 203 0.09 -1.24 -15.15
C PRO A 203 -0.33 -0.01 -14.32
N ASP A 204 0.28 0.20 -13.15
CA ASP A 204 -0.08 1.29 -12.24
C ASP A 204 0.68 2.59 -12.54
N LEU A 205 1.60 2.59 -13.53
CA LEU A 205 2.50 3.73 -13.82
C LEU A 205 1.78 5.09 -13.87
N LEU A 206 0.60 5.14 -14.50
CA LEU A 206 -0.16 6.39 -14.64
C LEU A 206 -0.78 6.91 -13.32
N ALA A 207 -0.88 6.06 -12.31
CA ALA A 207 -1.38 6.40 -10.98
C ALA A 207 -0.24 6.66 -9.97
N CYS A 208 1.01 6.40 -10.34
CA CYS A 208 2.17 6.57 -9.48
C CYS A 208 2.74 7.99 -9.55
N LEU A 209 3.27 8.46 -8.43
CA LEU A 209 4.09 9.66 -8.32
C LEU A 209 5.56 9.35 -8.59
N THR A 210 6.30 10.32 -9.12
CA THR A 210 7.77 10.29 -9.06
C THR A 210 8.24 10.49 -7.62
N ILE A 211 9.52 10.16 -7.33
CA ILE A 211 10.13 10.40 -6.01
C ILE A 211 10.03 11.88 -5.60
N ASP A 212 10.28 12.81 -6.52
CA ASP A 212 10.19 14.25 -6.24
C ASP A 212 8.76 14.67 -5.86
N GLN A 213 7.76 14.10 -6.52
CA GLN A 213 6.35 14.35 -6.23
C GLN A 213 5.92 13.72 -4.91
N LEU A 214 6.36 12.49 -4.62
CA LEU A 214 6.15 11.86 -3.31
C LEU A 214 6.79 12.71 -2.19
N SER A 215 8.02 13.16 -2.40
CA SER A 215 8.73 14.03 -1.45
C SER A 215 8.00 15.35 -1.22
N PHE A 216 7.40 15.90 -2.28
CA PHE A 216 6.58 17.10 -2.17
C PHE A 216 5.31 16.86 -1.33
N VAL A 217 4.61 15.74 -1.52
CA VAL A 217 3.47 15.34 -0.68
C VAL A 217 3.92 15.18 0.78
N CYS A 218 5.04 14.48 1.02
CA CYS A 218 5.56 14.24 2.36
C CYS A 218 5.93 15.54 3.10
N ARG A 219 6.48 16.55 2.41
CA ARG A 219 6.76 17.86 3.01
C ARG A 219 5.50 18.67 3.32
N SER A 220 4.41 18.42 2.61
CA SER A 220 3.15 19.16 2.75
C SER A 220 2.39 18.83 4.05
N LYS A 221 2.78 17.78 4.80
CA LYS A 221 2.17 17.43 6.10
C LYS A 221 2.43 18.42 7.24
N ASN A 222 3.37 19.36 7.04
CA ASN A 222 3.81 20.32 8.06
C ASN A 222 3.34 21.76 7.77
N VAL A 223 2.45 21.95 6.79
CA VAL A 223 1.92 23.26 6.38
C VAL A 223 0.59 23.54 7.07
#